data_AF-A0A0L6WS72-F1
#
_entry.id   AF-A0A0L6WS72-F1
#
_cell.length_a   1.000
_cell.length_b   1.000
_cell.length_c   1.000
_cell.angle_alpha   90.00
_cell.angle_beta   90.00
_cell.angle_gamma   90.00
#
_symmetry.space_group_name_H-M   'P 1'
#
loop_
_entity.id
_entity.type
_entity.pdbx_description
1 polymer ?
#
loop_
_entity_poly.entity_id
_entity_poly.type
_entity_poly.pdbx_seq_one_letter_code
_entity_poly.pdbx_strand_id
1 'polypeptide(L)'
;GEFILGKGGKYLSSLNLSHNCVEFLPNLEHATHICLTLPTSKTIRATSRAADWTNPFHKGVSVTVAATLRWPTCPVTALKNLFAKFPCKAQAPLFEEPGGKALSYTYFVNAIRSALALAGLSPECFAGHSCGIGAASAAAAAGYSDYEVQLLGRWHSDSYKLYIKNDSSQILHLSSLLHMAFINLTPYKPPAL
;
A
#
# COMPACT_ATOMS: atom_id res chain seq x y z
N GLY A 1 -7.05 5.83 -8.66
CA GLY A 1 -6.08 5.31 -7.67
C GLY A 1 -4.92 6.27 -7.54
N GLU A 2 -4.17 6.20 -6.44
CA GLU A 2 -3.08 7.14 -6.13
C GLU A 2 -1.95 7.11 -7.18
N PHE A 3 -1.73 5.97 -7.84
CA PHE A 3 -0.60 5.74 -8.76
C PHE A 3 -0.86 6.03 -10.24
N ILE A 4 -2.07 6.46 -10.59
CA ILE A 4 -2.58 6.39 -11.97
C ILE A 4 -3.24 7.71 -12.36
N LEU A 5 -3.24 8.06 -13.66
CA LEU A 5 -4.08 9.14 -14.17
C LEU A 5 -5.55 8.99 -13.74
N GLY A 6 -6.19 10.12 -13.41
CA GLY A 6 -7.65 10.16 -13.25
C GLY A 6 -8.33 9.88 -14.60
N LYS A 7 -9.56 9.37 -14.60
CA LYS A 7 -10.32 9.11 -15.84
C LYS A 7 -10.32 10.37 -16.73
N GLY A 8 -9.74 10.27 -17.94
CA GLY A 8 -9.68 11.36 -18.93
C GLY A 8 -8.69 12.49 -18.61
N GLY A 9 -7.86 12.37 -17.56
CA GLY A 9 -6.93 13.42 -17.16
C GLY A 9 -5.66 13.47 -18.03
N LYS A 10 -5.16 14.68 -18.30
CA LYS A 10 -3.82 14.88 -18.87
C LYS A 10 -2.76 14.73 -17.79
N TYR A 11 -1.59 14.22 -18.17
CA TYR A 11 -0.46 14.09 -17.25
C TYR A 11 0.11 15.46 -16.89
N LEU A 12 0.30 15.69 -15.58
CA LEU A 12 1.01 16.84 -15.02
C LEU A 12 1.87 16.36 -13.85
N SER A 13 3.17 16.61 -13.89
CA SER A 13 4.14 16.15 -12.88
C SER A 13 3.89 16.72 -11.47
N SER A 14 3.20 17.87 -11.37
CA SER A 14 2.77 18.45 -10.09
C SER A 14 1.56 17.73 -9.47
N LEU A 15 0.76 17.04 -10.29
CA LEU A 15 -0.49 16.39 -9.87
C LEU A 15 -0.42 14.87 -9.96
N ASN A 16 0.63 14.31 -10.55
CA ASN A 16 0.80 12.88 -10.82
C ASN A 16 2.19 12.42 -10.41
N LEU A 17 2.34 11.12 -10.19
CA LEU A 17 3.64 10.56 -9.87
C LEU A 17 4.60 10.74 -11.04
N SER A 18 5.77 11.24 -10.70
CA SER A 18 6.91 11.40 -11.61
C SER A 18 8.13 10.69 -11.04
N HIS A 19 9.19 10.58 -11.82
CA HIS A 19 10.45 10.03 -11.32
C HIS A 19 11.01 10.82 -10.12
N ASN A 20 10.75 12.13 -10.06
CA ASN A 20 11.15 12.99 -8.92
C ASN A 20 10.39 12.68 -7.61
N CYS A 21 9.32 11.87 -7.66
CA CYS A 21 8.60 11.45 -6.48
C CYS A 21 9.30 10.30 -5.73
N VAL A 22 10.34 9.68 -6.30
CA VAL A 22 11.02 8.52 -5.74
C VAL A 22 12.42 8.90 -5.29
N GLU A 23 12.71 8.67 -4.02
CA GLU A 23 14.04 8.81 -3.45
C GLU A 23 14.52 7.44 -2.93
N PHE A 24 15.70 7.01 -3.37
CA PHE A 24 16.34 5.78 -2.91
C PHE A 24 17.31 6.09 -1.77
N LEU A 25 17.13 5.43 -0.63
CA LEU A 25 17.88 5.73 0.59
C LEU A 25 18.69 4.51 1.06
N PRO A 26 19.99 4.66 1.39
CA PRO A 26 20.75 5.92 1.40
C PRO A 26 21.16 6.42 0.00
N ASN A 27 21.18 5.54 -1.00
CA ASN A 27 21.44 5.88 -2.40
C ASN A 27 20.90 4.80 -3.33
N LEU A 28 20.91 5.03 -4.65
CA LEU A 28 20.38 4.11 -5.65
C LEU A 28 21.03 2.72 -5.60
N GLU A 29 22.36 2.65 -5.45
CA GLU A 29 23.08 1.37 -5.46
C GLU A 29 22.74 0.52 -4.22
N HIS A 30 22.80 1.12 -3.04
CA HIS A 30 22.66 0.44 -1.76
C HIS A 30 21.29 0.63 -1.08
N ALA A 31 20.26 1.02 -1.85
CA ALA A 31 18.96 1.37 -1.26
C ALA A 31 18.38 0.26 -0.38
N THR A 32 18.14 0.57 0.89
CA THR A 32 17.46 -0.30 1.85
C THR A 32 15.96 -0.02 1.91
N HIS A 33 15.55 1.18 1.51
CA HIS A 33 14.17 1.59 1.36
C HIS A 33 14.07 2.71 0.33
N ILE A 34 12.83 3.00 -0.07
CA ILE A 34 12.49 4.19 -0.85
C ILE A 34 11.57 5.09 -0.04
N CYS A 35 11.68 6.39 -0.29
CA CYS A 35 10.67 7.36 0.09
C CYS A 35 9.91 7.76 -1.18
N LEU A 36 8.59 7.52 -1.20
CA LEU A 36 7.72 7.91 -2.29
C LEU A 36 6.85 9.10 -1.86
N THR A 37 7.08 10.28 -2.44
CA THR A 37 6.26 11.46 -2.18
C THR A 37 5.04 11.49 -3.10
N LEU A 38 3.86 11.26 -2.53
CA LEU A 38 2.59 11.36 -3.23
C LEU A 38 2.17 12.84 -3.33
N PRO A 39 1.87 13.36 -4.53
CA PRO A 39 1.25 14.68 -4.66
C PRO A 39 -0.08 14.76 -3.90
N THR A 40 -0.43 15.92 -3.38
CA THR A 40 -1.66 16.13 -2.59
C THR A 40 -2.93 15.69 -3.34
N SER A 41 -2.95 15.88 -4.67
CA SER A 41 -3.99 15.41 -5.60
C SER A 41 -4.20 13.88 -5.64
N LYS A 42 -3.26 13.11 -5.06
CA LYS A 42 -3.28 11.65 -4.97
C LYS A 42 -3.48 11.17 -3.54
N THR A 43 -3.72 12.06 -2.58
CA THR A 43 -3.94 11.69 -1.18
C THR A 43 -5.39 11.94 -0.77
N ILE A 44 -5.93 11.09 0.10
CA ILE A 44 -7.31 11.17 0.60
C ILE A 44 -7.52 12.36 1.56
N ARG A 45 -6.46 13.07 1.98
CA ARG A 45 -6.55 14.24 2.88
C ARG A 45 -6.52 15.57 2.13
N ALA A 46 -7.72 16.02 1.75
CA ALA A 46 -8.12 17.42 1.88
C ALA A 46 -8.92 17.65 3.18
N THR A 47 -8.74 16.80 4.21
CA THR A 47 -9.47 16.88 5.48
C THR A 47 -8.51 17.08 6.64
N SER A 48 -8.59 18.30 7.17
CA SER A 48 -8.24 18.84 8.47
C SER A 48 -7.48 17.97 9.50
N ARG A 49 -6.41 18.58 10.04
CA ARG A 49 -5.63 18.23 11.25
C ARG A 49 -4.71 17.02 11.15
N ALA A 50 -3.58 17.26 10.50
CA ALA A 50 -2.24 17.18 11.11
C ALA A 50 -1.27 17.68 10.04
N ALA A 51 -1.07 19.00 10.00
CA ALA A 51 0.12 19.53 9.37
C ALA A 51 1.28 19.08 10.26
N ASP A 52 2.01 18.04 9.83
CA ASP A 52 3.37 17.85 10.28
C ASP A 52 4.11 19.17 10.00
N TRP A 53 4.54 19.83 11.06
CA TRP A 53 5.23 21.12 11.03
C TRP A 53 6.53 21.10 10.19
N THR A 54 6.95 19.92 9.71
CA THR A 54 8.11 19.70 8.85
C THR A 54 7.86 19.93 7.36
N ASN A 55 6.64 20.27 6.91
CA ASN A 55 6.36 20.45 5.48
C ASN A 55 5.72 21.80 5.13
N PRO A 56 6.51 22.88 5.05
CA PRO A 56 6.04 24.22 4.69
C PRO A 56 5.72 24.41 3.19
N PHE A 57 5.69 23.36 2.36
CA PHE A 57 5.70 23.48 0.89
C PHE A 57 4.54 22.83 0.12
N HIS A 58 3.43 22.48 0.77
CA HIS A 58 2.32 21.75 0.11
C HIS A 58 2.75 20.43 -0.58
N LYS A 59 3.90 19.85 -0.21
CA LYS A 59 4.30 18.52 -0.66
C LYS A 59 3.30 17.54 -0.03
N GLY A 60 2.77 16.57 -0.76
CA GLY A 60 1.72 15.69 -0.21
C GLY A 60 2.26 14.70 0.84
N VAL A 61 1.79 13.45 0.81
CA VAL A 61 2.16 12.44 1.82
C VAL A 61 3.34 11.61 1.34
N SER A 62 4.34 11.42 2.19
CA SER A 62 5.48 10.53 1.92
C SER A 62 5.20 9.13 2.45
N VAL A 63 5.44 8.12 1.61
CA VAL A 63 5.29 6.70 1.93
C VAL A 63 6.67 6.05 1.89
N THR A 64 7.07 5.45 3.01
CA THR A 64 8.33 4.70 3.08
C THR A 64 8.07 3.23 2.75
N VAL A 65 8.85 2.67 1.82
CA VAL A 65 8.74 1.27 1.43
C VAL A 65 10.09 0.60 1.57
N ALA A 66 10.18 -0.39 2.46
CA ALA A 66 11.40 -1.14 2.70
C ALA A 66 11.71 -2.13 1.58
N ALA A 67 13.00 -2.36 1.35
CA ALA A 67 13.46 -3.44 0.50
C ALA A 67 13.24 -4.79 1.20
N THR A 68 12.88 -5.80 0.42
CA THR A 68 12.80 -7.19 0.88
C THR A 68 13.93 -7.95 0.21
N LEU A 69 14.92 -8.37 1.00
CA LEU A 69 16.13 -9.02 0.47
C LEU A 69 15.77 -10.33 -0.25
N ARG A 70 16.20 -10.47 -1.50
CA ARG A 70 16.11 -11.70 -2.32
C ARG A 70 14.70 -12.14 -2.74
N TRP A 71 13.69 -11.27 -2.64
CA TRP A 71 12.35 -11.57 -3.15
C TRP A 71 12.09 -10.95 -4.52
N PRO A 72 11.55 -11.71 -5.49
CA PRO A 72 11.29 -11.22 -6.85
C PRO A 72 10.22 -10.11 -6.89
N THR A 73 9.38 -10.03 -5.85
CA THR A 73 8.31 -9.05 -5.69
C THR A 73 8.76 -7.81 -4.91
N CYS A 74 10.06 -7.65 -4.63
CA CYS A 74 10.55 -6.50 -3.89
C CYS A 74 10.30 -5.18 -4.65
N PRO A 75 9.55 -4.21 -4.09
CA PRO A 75 9.21 -2.97 -4.77
C PRO A 75 10.43 -2.07 -5.01
N VAL A 76 11.40 -2.06 -4.08
CA VAL A 76 12.65 -1.30 -4.22
C VAL A 76 13.46 -1.82 -5.40
N THR A 77 13.66 -3.13 -5.50
CA THR A 77 14.36 -3.77 -6.63
C THR A 77 13.61 -3.56 -7.94
N ALA A 78 12.28 -3.67 -7.93
CA ALA A 78 11.45 -3.42 -9.11
C ALA A 78 11.62 -1.98 -9.63
N LEU A 79 11.61 -0.98 -8.76
CA LEU A 79 11.84 0.42 -9.15
C LEU A 79 13.28 0.67 -9.59
N LYS A 80 14.30 0.07 -8.95
CA LYS A 80 15.68 0.17 -9.46
C LYS A 80 15.77 -0.33 -10.90
N ASN A 81 15.16 -1.49 -11.17
CA ASN A 81 15.13 -2.08 -12.51
C ASN A 81 14.38 -1.20 -13.52
N LEU A 82 13.27 -0.58 -13.10
CA LEU A 82 12.52 0.35 -13.92
C LEU A 82 13.40 1.55 -14.34
N PHE A 83 14.07 2.19 -13.37
CA PHE A 83 14.92 3.37 -13.61
C PHE A 83 16.15 3.03 -14.45
N ALA A 84 16.73 1.84 -14.27
CA ALA A 84 17.87 1.38 -15.05
C ALA A 84 17.49 1.05 -16.51
N LYS A 85 16.34 0.41 -16.72
CA LYS A 85 15.88 0.00 -18.07
C LYS A 85 15.27 1.14 -18.87
N PHE A 86 14.62 2.08 -18.20
CA PHE A 86 13.88 3.19 -18.82
C PHE A 86 14.32 4.54 -18.24
N PRO A 87 15.56 4.98 -18.53
CA PRO A 87 16.03 6.29 -18.08
C PRO A 87 15.22 7.41 -18.74
N CYS A 88 14.70 8.34 -17.94
CA CYS A 88 13.87 9.44 -18.41
C CYS A 88 14.09 10.71 -17.57
N LYS A 89 13.43 11.81 -17.95
CA LYS A 89 13.52 13.08 -17.23
C LYS A 89 12.82 12.98 -15.88
N ALA A 90 13.29 13.74 -14.89
CA ALA A 90 12.72 13.75 -13.53
C ALA A 90 11.21 14.03 -13.51
N GLN A 91 10.70 14.83 -14.45
CA GLN A 91 9.28 15.18 -14.57
C GLN A 91 8.47 14.21 -15.45
N ALA A 92 9.07 13.15 -15.97
CA ALA A 92 8.35 12.13 -16.73
C ALA A 92 7.46 11.30 -15.80
N PRO A 93 6.37 10.69 -16.30
CA PRO A 93 5.51 9.81 -15.51
C PRO A 93 6.29 8.69 -14.86
N LEU A 94 6.01 8.38 -13.59
CA LEU A 94 6.70 7.28 -12.90
C LEU A 94 6.38 5.92 -13.53
N PHE A 95 5.16 5.75 -14.05
CA PHE A 95 4.75 4.56 -14.77
C PHE A 95 4.16 4.96 -16.11
N GLU A 96 4.59 4.26 -17.15
CA GLU A 96 4.16 4.49 -18.52
C GLU A 96 3.50 3.22 -19.10
N GLU A 97 2.47 3.40 -19.90
CA GLU A 97 1.93 2.37 -20.78
C GLU A 97 2.68 2.39 -22.13
N PRO A 98 2.61 1.31 -22.94
CA PRO A 98 3.24 1.27 -24.25
C PRO A 98 2.91 2.50 -25.10
N GLY A 99 3.94 3.12 -25.68
CA GLY A 99 3.82 4.39 -26.41
C GLY A 99 4.14 5.65 -25.60
N GLY A 100 4.68 5.50 -24.38
CA GLY A 100 5.23 6.62 -23.59
C GLY A 100 4.17 7.50 -22.94
N LYS A 101 2.94 7.00 -22.81
CA LYS A 101 1.86 7.70 -22.12
C LYS A 101 1.89 7.35 -20.66
N ALA A 102 1.53 8.29 -19.79
CA ALA A 102 1.36 8.00 -18.38
C ALA A 102 0.32 6.90 -18.16
N LEU A 103 0.60 5.99 -17.23
CA LEU A 103 -0.21 4.82 -16.95
C LEU A 103 -1.67 5.20 -16.65
N SER A 104 -2.58 4.65 -17.46
CA SER A 104 -4.02 4.81 -17.29
C SER A 104 -4.64 3.73 -16.40
N TYR A 105 -5.79 4.03 -15.79
CA TYR A 105 -6.47 3.08 -14.87
C TYR A 105 -6.97 1.85 -15.59
N THR A 106 -7.52 2.06 -16.78
CA THR A 106 -7.98 1.00 -17.67
C THR A 106 -6.84 0.08 -18.08
N TYR A 107 -5.70 0.65 -18.47
CA TYR A 107 -4.53 -0.16 -18.82
C TYR A 107 -4.01 -0.96 -17.63
N PHE A 108 -3.85 -0.32 -16.47
CA PHE A 108 -3.40 -0.99 -15.24
C PHE A 108 -4.29 -2.18 -14.85
N VAL A 109 -5.61 -1.98 -14.80
CA VAL A 109 -6.55 -3.06 -14.44
C VAL A 109 -6.53 -4.17 -15.48
N ASN A 110 -6.49 -3.83 -16.77
CA ASN A 110 -6.43 -4.83 -17.84
C ASN A 110 -5.12 -5.63 -17.79
N ALA A 111 -3.98 -4.99 -17.55
CA ALA A 111 -2.70 -5.66 -17.42
C ALA A 111 -2.69 -6.68 -16.26
N ILE A 112 -3.25 -6.31 -15.10
CA ILE A 112 -3.41 -7.23 -13.96
C ILE A 112 -4.33 -8.40 -14.33
N ARG A 113 -5.49 -8.11 -14.91
CA ARG A 113 -6.45 -9.16 -15.32
C ARG A 113 -5.86 -10.14 -16.32
N SER A 114 -5.10 -9.65 -17.30
CA SER A 114 -4.38 -10.49 -18.25
C SER A 114 -3.34 -11.37 -17.55
N ALA A 115 -2.55 -10.81 -16.62
CA ALA A 115 -1.57 -11.59 -15.87
C ALA A 115 -2.22 -12.69 -15.00
N LEU A 116 -3.36 -12.39 -14.37
CA LEU A 116 -4.13 -13.36 -13.59
C LEU A 116 -4.72 -14.47 -14.45
N ALA A 117 -5.29 -14.13 -15.61
CA ALA A 117 -5.82 -15.10 -16.54
C ALA A 117 -4.73 -16.07 -17.05
N LEU A 118 -3.53 -15.55 -17.33
CA LEU A 118 -2.37 -16.37 -17.69
C LEU A 118 -1.92 -17.29 -16.55
N ALA A 119 -2.14 -16.89 -15.30
CA ALA A 119 -1.89 -17.72 -14.11
C ALA A 119 -3.05 -18.68 -13.79
N GLY A 120 -4.11 -18.73 -14.61
CA GLY A 120 -5.29 -19.59 -14.37
C GLY A 120 -6.24 -19.08 -13.28
N LEU A 121 -6.11 -17.82 -12.86
CA LEU A 121 -6.94 -17.19 -11.83
C LEU A 121 -8.09 -16.39 -12.45
N SER A 122 -9.22 -16.30 -11.74
CA SER A 122 -10.38 -15.52 -12.19
C SER A 122 -10.11 -14.00 -12.13
N PRO A 123 -10.10 -13.28 -13.27
CA PRO A 123 -9.80 -11.85 -13.32
C PRO A 123 -10.99 -10.95 -12.94
N GLU A 124 -12.20 -11.51 -12.92
CA GLU A 124 -13.49 -10.83 -12.71
C GLU A 124 -13.50 -10.03 -11.39
N CYS A 125 -12.88 -10.60 -10.35
CA CYS A 125 -12.89 -10.08 -8.98
C CYS A 125 -11.81 -9.01 -8.71
N PHE A 126 -10.96 -8.70 -9.68
CA PHE A 126 -9.86 -7.74 -9.52
C PHE A 126 -10.23 -6.37 -10.08
N ALA A 127 -10.22 -5.38 -9.20
CA ALA A 127 -10.26 -3.95 -9.50
C ALA A 127 -9.13 -3.24 -8.75
N GLY A 128 -8.83 -1.98 -9.06
CA GLY A 128 -7.74 -1.25 -8.39
C GLY A 128 -7.88 -1.14 -6.87
N HIS A 129 -9.12 -1.24 -6.33
CA HIS A 129 -9.37 -1.29 -4.88
C HIS A 129 -9.03 -2.65 -4.26
N SER A 130 -8.97 -3.73 -5.05
CA SER A 130 -8.67 -5.09 -4.56
C SER A 130 -7.26 -5.19 -3.99
N CYS A 131 -6.31 -4.35 -4.43
CA CYS A 131 -4.95 -4.33 -3.90
C CYS A 131 -4.92 -3.89 -2.42
N GLY A 132 -5.68 -2.85 -2.06
CA GLY A 132 -5.74 -2.37 -0.68
C GLY A 132 -6.40 -3.38 0.26
N ILE A 133 -7.49 -4.01 -0.21
CA ILE A 133 -8.16 -5.11 0.50
C ILE A 133 -7.19 -6.28 0.72
N GLY A 134 -6.54 -6.74 -0.35
CA GLY A 134 -5.60 -7.86 -0.27
C GLY A 134 -4.40 -7.57 0.65
N ALA A 135 -3.88 -6.34 0.64
CA ALA A 135 -2.81 -5.94 1.54
C ALA A 135 -3.24 -5.98 3.01
N ALA A 136 -4.43 -5.46 3.35
CA ALA A 136 -4.99 -5.57 4.70
C ALA A 136 -5.18 -7.02 5.14
N SER A 137 -5.82 -7.85 4.29
CA SER A 137 -6.05 -9.25 4.62
C SER A 137 -4.74 -10.02 4.81
N ALA A 138 -3.74 -9.79 3.95
CA ALA A 138 -2.44 -10.44 4.06
C ALA A 138 -1.68 -10.02 5.33
N ALA A 139 -1.70 -8.74 5.69
CA ALA A 139 -1.08 -8.25 6.93
C ALA A 139 -1.77 -8.86 8.17
N ALA A 140 -3.10 -8.90 8.19
CA ALA A 140 -3.85 -9.53 9.29
C ALA A 140 -3.53 -11.03 9.41
N ALA A 141 -3.49 -11.76 8.28
CA ALA A 141 -3.13 -13.17 8.26
C ALA A 141 -1.67 -13.44 8.71
N ALA A 142 -0.78 -12.47 8.52
CA ALA A 142 0.59 -12.52 9.03
C ALA A 142 0.73 -12.14 10.51
N GLY A 143 -0.39 -11.84 11.20
CA GLY A 143 -0.41 -11.55 12.63
C GLY A 143 -0.12 -10.09 12.99
N TYR A 144 -0.19 -9.17 12.03
CA TYR A 144 -0.05 -7.74 12.31
C TYR A 144 -1.21 -7.26 13.16
N SER A 145 -0.93 -6.38 14.12
CA SER A 145 -1.95 -5.74 14.94
C SER A 145 -2.82 -4.80 14.11
N ASP A 146 -4.03 -4.52 14.61
CA ASP A 146 -4.95 -3.52 14.05
C ASP A 146 -4.27 -2.19 13.73
N TYR A 147 -3.42 -1.71 14.64
CA TYR A 147 -2.67 -0.47 14.48
C TYR A 147 -1.66 -0.55 13.32
N GLU A 148 -0.93 -1.65 13.19
CA GLU A 148 0.06 -1.81 12.12
C GLU A 148 -0.62 -1.95 10.76
N VAL A 149 -1.78 -2.64 10.68
CA VAL A 149 -2.58 -2.71 9.45
C VAL A 149 -3.08 -1.33 9.03
N GLN A 150 -3.58 -0.53 9.98
CA GLN A 150 -3.96 0.86 9.74
C GLN A 150 -2.78 1.70 9.25
N LEU A 151 -1.62 1.55 9.88
CA LEU A 151 -0.40 2.27 9.53
C LEU A 151 0.05 1.94 8.11
N LEU A 152 0.08 0.66 7.74
CA LEU A 152 0.48 0.18 6.40
C LEU A 152 -0.50 0.62 5.31
N GLY A 153 -1.80 0.52 5.57
CA GLY A 153 -2.83 0.89 4.60
C GLY A 153 -3.23 2.36 4.62
N ARG A 154 -2.66 3.16 5.54
CA ARG A 154 -2.99 4.59 5.76
C ARG A 154 -4.49 4.80 6.03
N TRP A 155 -5.13 3.85 6.70
CA TRP A 155 -6.52 3.98 7.13
C TRP A 155 -6.62 4.81 8.40
N HIS A 156 -7.51 5.80 8.40
CA HIS A 156 -7.79 6.62 9.58
C HIS A 156 -8.90 6.03 10.46
N SER A 157 -9.70 5.13 9.90
CA SER A 157 -10.82 4.50 10.58
C SER A 157 -10.73 2.99 10.49
N ASP A 158 -11.53 2.33 11.30
CA ASP A 158 -11.66 0.86 11.35
C ASP A 158 -12.37 0.25 10.14
N SER A 159 -12.57 1.01 9.05
CA SER A 159 -13.24 0.53 7.84
C SER A 159 -12.53 -0.66 7.19
N TYR A 160 -11.20 -0.79 7.38
CA TYR A 160 -10.42 -1.91 6.89
C TYR A 160 -10.82 -3.25 7.52
N LYS A 161 -11.41 -3.25 8.72
CA LYS A 161 -11.88 -4.47 9.40
C LYS A 161 -12.97 -5.19 8.58
N LEU A 162 -13.76 -4.45 7.79
CA LEU A 162 -14.74 -5.03 6.88
C LEU A 162 -14.10 -5.85 5.75
N TYR A 163 -12.82 -5.65 5.49
CA TYR A 163 -12.06 -6.34 4.44
C TYR A 163 -11.28 -7.55 4.95
N ILE A 164 -11.07 -7.66 6.26
CA ILE A 164 -10.44 -8.82 6.88
C ILE A 164 -11.50 -9.90 7.03
N LYS A 165 -11.38 -10.96 6.23
CA LYS A 165 -12.25 -12.14 6.35
C LYS A 165 -11.74 -13.02 7.49
N ASN A 166 -12.61 -13.35 8.42
CA ASN A 166 -12.31 -14.32 9.46
C ASN A 166 -12.26 -15.72 8.85
N ASP A 167 -11.17 -16.44 9.07
CA ASP A 167 -11.09 -17.85 8.73
C ASP A 167 -11.84 -18.68 9.78
N SER A 168 -12.62 -19.66 9.33
CA SER A 168 -13.40 -20.53 10.21
C SER A 168 -12.50 -21.32 11.15
N SER A 169 -11.28 -21.68 10.72
CA SER A 169 -10.32 -22.37 11.59
C SER A 169 -9.86 -21.51 12.77
N GLN A 170 -9.68 -20.21 12.54
CA GLN A 170 -9.30 -19.24 13.57
C GLN A 170 -10.43 -19.03 14.57
N ILE A 171 -11.68 -18.98 14.10
CA ILE A 171 -12.87 -18.92 14.98
C ILE A 171 -12.94 -20.17 15.86
N LEU A 172 -12.75 -21.36 15.29
CA LEU A 172 -12.76 -22.61 16.05
C LEU A 172 -11.63 -22.68 17.08
N HIS A 173 -10.43 -22.19 16.74
CA HIS A 173 -9.30 -22.11 17.67
C HIS A 173 -9.58 -21.14 18.82
N LEU A 174 -10.08 -19.94 18.53
CA LEU A 174 -10.45 -18.98 19.58
C LEU A 174 -11.56 -19.52 20.48
N SER A 175 -12.55 -20.19 19.87
CA SER A 175 -13.62 -20.86 20.60
C SER A 175 -13.09 -21.95 21.54
N SER A 176 -12.07 -22.73 21.14
CA SER A 176 -11.49 -23.76 22.01
C SER A 176 -10.68 -23.15 23.16
N LEU A 177 -9.98 -22.03 22.93
CA LEU A 177 -9.25 -21.32 23.99
C LEU A 177 -10.17 -20.74 25.08
N LEU A 178 -11.41 -20.36 24.75
CA LEU A 178 -12.39 -19.89 25.74
C LEU A 178 -12.67 -20.95 26.81
N HIS A 179 -12.65 -22.24 26.44
CA HIS A 179 -12.83 -23.34 27.38
C HIS A 179 -11.60 -23.56 28.28
N MET A 180 -10.41 -23.13 27.84
CA MET A 180 -9.14 -23.28 28.57
C MET A 180 -8.79 -22.06 29.45
N ALA A 181 -9.49 -20.94 29.28
CA ALA A 181 -9.25 -19.70 30.03
C ALA A 181 -9.47 -19.83 31.56
N PHE A 182 -10.13 -20.90 32.01
CA PHE A 182 -10.39 -21.14 33.44
C PHE A 182 -9.21 -21.72 34.23
N ILE A 183 -8.09 -22.08 33.61
CA ILE A 183 -7.01 -22.78 34.34
C ILE A 183 -6.02 -21.80 35.01
N ASN A 184 -5.96 -20.52 34.63
CA ASN A 184 -4.97 -19.57 35.17
C ASN A 184 -5.52 -18.17 35.51
N LEU A 185 -6.55 -18.07 36.36
CA LEU A 185 -6.92 -16.78 36.98
C LEU A 185 -6.75 -16.85 38.49
N THR A 186 -5.67 -16.23 38.97
CA THR A 186 -5.67 -15.65 40.33
C THR A 186 -6.87 -14.71 40.44
N PRO A 187 -7.65 -14.76 41.53
CA PRO A 187 -8.90 -14.01 41.65
C PRO A 187 -8.66 -12.51 41.48
N TYR A 188 -9.35 -11.93 40.49
CA TYR A 188 -9.38 -10.49 40.23
C TYR A 188 -9.89 -9.75 41.49
N LYS A 189 -9.07 -8.83 42.01
CA LYS A 189 -9.41 -7.97 43.15
C LYS A 189 -9.63 -6.55 42.62
N PRO A 190 -10.87 -6.03 42.63
CA PRO A 190 -11.13 -4.67 42.15
C PRO A 190 -10.44 -3.63 43.06
N PRO A 191 -9.95 -2.50 42.51
CA PRO A 191 -9.37 -1.44 43.31
C PRO A 191 -10.43 -0.81 44.22
N ALA A 192 -10.07 -0.59 45.49
CA ALA A 192 -10.91 0.09 46.45
C ALA A 192 -11.07 1.57 46.05
N LEU A 193 -12.32 2.06 46.11
CA LEU A 193 -12.69 3.46 45.88
C LEU A 193 -12.10 4.36 46.97
#